data_AF-A0A6J4U4Q9-F1
#
_entry.id   AF-A0A6J4U4Q9-F1
#
_cell.length_a   1.000
_cell.length_b   1.000
_cell.length_c   1.000
_cell.angle_alpha   90.00
_cell.angle_beta   90.00
_cell.angle_gamma   90.00
#
_symmetry.space_group_name_H-M   'P 1'
#
loop_
_entity.id
_entity.type
_entity.pdbx_description
1 polymer ?
#
loop_
_entity_poly.entity_id
_entity_poly.type
_entity_poly.pdbx_seq_one_letter_code
_entity_poly.pdbx_strand_id
1 'polypeptide(L)' 'VRSTQRLRSVRVTLRMRGRTVATGQASSLSGRKRVSLRVRRGLRRGTALLRLTAVDPSGKRINVSRRVRLTR' A
#
# COMPACT_ATOMS: atom_id res chain seq x y z
N VAL A 1 0.64 -25.46 2.03
CA VAL A 1 -0.11 -24.62 3.01
C VAL A 1 -0.02 -23.15 2.60
N ARG A 2 -1.08 -22.56 2.01
CA ARG A 2 -1.17 -21.09 1.84
C ARG A 2 -1.78 -20.52 3.12
N SER A 3 -0.94 -20.17 4.10
CA SER A 3 -1.41 -19.53 5.32
C SER A 3 -1.82 -18.08 5.01
N THR A 4 -3.12 -17.80 5.01
CA THR A 4 -3.63 -16.42 4.98
C THR A 4 -3.46 -15.82 6.37
N GLN A 5 -2.28 -15.26 6.63
CA GLN A 5 -2.00 -14.60 7.91
C GLN A 5 -2.91 -13.37 8.08
N ARG A 6 -3.63 -13.30 9.21
CA ARG A 6 -4.43 -12.13 9.57
C ARG A 6 -3.50 -10.94 9.77
N LEU A 7 -3.88 -9.75 9.28
CA LEU A 7 -3.10 -8.52 9.44
C LEU A 7 -3.88 -7.54 10.34
N ARG A 8 -3.18 -6.88 11.25
CA ARG A 8 -3.73 -5.83 12.13
C ARG A 8 -4.04 -4.58 11.34
N SER A 9 -3.10 -4.13 10.52
CA SER A 9 -3.27 -2.97 9.65
C SER A 9 -2.41 -3.06 8.41
N VAL A 10 -2.85 -2.40 7.34
CA VAL A 10 -2.07 -2.17 6.13
C VAL A 10 -2.17 -0.70 5.77
N ARG A 11 -1.02 -0.09 5.51
CA ARG A 11 -0.89 1.23 4.90
C ARG A 11 -0.25 1.06 3.53
N VAL A 12 -0.89 1.64 2.53
CA VAL A 12 -0.37 1.69 1.17
C VAL A 12 -0.09 3.15 0.82
N THR A 13 1.11 3.43 0.32
CA THR A 13 1.51 4.76 -0.12
C THR A 13 2.05 4.70 -1.53
N LEU A 14 1.67 5.65 -2.36
CA LEU A 14 2.20 5.83 -3.70
C LEU A 14 3.09 7.05 -3.71
N ARG A 15 4.35 6.89 -4.11
CA ARG A 15 5.35 7.97 -4.19
C ARG A 15 5.78 8.21 -5.63
N MET A 16 5.90 9.48 -6.02
CA MET A 16 6.43 9.91 -7.31
C MET A 16 7.43 11.04 -7.09
N ARG A 17 8.59 10.99 -7.75
CA ARG A 17 9.65 12.02 -7.64
C ARG A 17 9.97 12.38 -6.18
N GLY A 18 10.08 11.36 -5.33
CA GLY A 18 10.34 11.51 -3.88
C GLY A 18 9.12 11.91 -3.03
N ARG A 19 7.99 12.33 -3.61
CA ARG A 19 6.81 12.84 -2.90
C ARG A 19 5.69 11.81 -2.81
N THR A 20 4.97 11.76 -1.69
CA THR A 20 3.76 10.93 -1.56
C THR A 20 2.59 11.60 -2.29
N VAL A 21 2.03 10.91 -3.28
CA VAL A 21 0.93 11.42 -4.12
C VAL A 21 -0.41 10.78 -3.78
N ALA A 22 -0.42 9.57 -3.22
CA ALA A 22 -1.63 8.91 -2.77
C ALA A 22 -1.38 8.01 -1.56
N THR A 23 -2.38 7.87 -0.69
CA THR A 23 -2.32 7.03 0.51
C THR A 23 -3.62 6.29 0.71
N GLY A 24 -3.54 5.05 1.19
CA GLY A 24 -4.68 4.24 1.58
C GLY A 24 -4.34 3.47 2.85
N GLN A 25 -5.35 3.19 3.66
CA GLN A 25 -5.20 2.42 4.88
C GLN A 25 -6.39 1.47 5.03
N ALA A 26 -6.12 0.30 5.60
CA ALA A 26 -7.15 -0.62 6.04
C ALA A 26 -6.71 -1.28 7.35
N SER A 27 -7.69 -1.59 8.20
CA SER A 27 -7.51 -2.20 9.52
C SER A 27 -8.28 -3.52 9.58
N SER A 28 -7.87 -4.43 10.47
CA SER A 28 -8.50 -5.74 10.70
C SER A 28 -8.72 -6.55 9.41
N LEU A 29 -7.62 -6.92 8.78
CA LEU A 29 -7.62 -7.57 7.48
C LEU A 29 -7.52 -9.10 7.63
N SER A 30 -8.54 -9.80 7.17
CA SER A 30 -8.54 -11.24 6.90
C SER A 30 -8.73 -11.47 5.39
N GLY A 31 -8.04 -12.48 4.85
CA GLY A 31 -8.14 -12.86 3.44
C GLY A 31 -7.65 -11.78 2.45
N ARG A 32 -8.14 -11.85 1.21
CA ARG A 32 -7.81 -10.90 0.14
C ARG A 32 -8.66 -9.63 0.30
N LYS A 33 -8.01 -8.48 0.41
CA LYS A 33 -8.68 -7.17 0.51
C LYS A 33 -8.13 -6.19 -0.53
N ARG A 34 -9.01 -5.31 -1.01
CA ARG A 34 -8.67 -4.17 -1.85
C ARG A 34 -8.52 -2.94 -0.95
N VAL A 35 -7.42 -2.21 -1.10
CA VAL A 35 -7.18 -0.94 -0.41
C VAL A 35 -7.23 0.17 -1.45
N SER A 36 -8.20 1.08 -1.30
CA SER A 36 -8.31 2.25 -2.17
C SER A 36 -7.27 3.30 -1.76
N LEU A 37 -6.66 3.93 -2.76
CA LEU A 37 -5.72 5.04 -2.55
C LEU A 37 -6.44 6.36 -2.75
N ARG A 38 -6.41 7.25 -1.76
CA ARG A 38 -6.87 8.63 -1.90
C ARG A 38 -5.71 9.48 -2.43
N VAL A 39 -5.93 10.11 -3.57
CA VAL A 39 -4.96 11.00 -4.23
C VAL A 39 -4.95 12.34 -3.51
N ARG A 40 -3.76 12.81 -3.10
CA ARG A 40 -3.60 14.09 -2.36
C ARG A 40 -3.19 15.25 -3.27
N ARG A 41 -2.55 14.96 -4.40
CA ARG A 41 -2.08 15.94 -5.41
C ARG A 41 -2.13 15.30 -6.78
N GLY A 42 -2.28 16.11 -7.82
CA GLY A 42 -2.46 15.67 -9.21
C GLY A 42 -1.56 14.48 -9.58
N LEU A 43 -2.19 13.33 -9.84
CA LEU A 43 -1.50 12.15 -10.33
C LEU A 43 -1.15 12.43 -11.79
N ARG A 44 0.14 12.46 -12.11
CA ARG A 44 0.60 12.54 -13.50
C ARG A 44 0.99 11.14 -13.97
N ARG A 45 0.91 10.92 -15.28
CA ARG A 45 1.47 9.73 -15.90
C ARG A 45 2.97 9.62 -15.60
N GLY A 46 3.46 8.39 -15.47
CA GLY A 46 4.87 8.12 -15.23
C GLY A 46 5.12 7.01 -14.20
N THR A 47 6.36 6.88 -13.76
CA THR A 47 6.76 5.85 -12.81
C THR A 47 6.53 6.31 -11.37
N ALA A 48 5.93 5.43 -10.57
CA ALA A 48 5.70 5.62 -9.15
C ALA A 48 6.23 4.43 -8.35
N LEU A 49 6.54 4.67 -7.07
CA LEU A 49 6.88 3.64 -6.10
C LEU A 49 5.65 3.39 -5.22
N LEU A 50 5.06 2.20 -5.35
CA LEU A 50 4.02 1.70 -4.47
C LEU A 50 4.69 1.02 -3.28
N ARG A 51 4.44 1.51 -2.07
CA ARG A 51 4.93 0.93 -0.82
C ARG A 51 3.75 0.45 0.01
N LEU A 52 3.82 -0.79 0.44
CA LEU A 52 2.89 -1.44 1.35
C LEU A 52 3.61 -1.70 2.66
N THR A 53 3.05 -1.19 3.75
CA THR A 53 3.48 -1.46 5.11
C THR A 53 2.35 -2.17 5.82
N ALA A 54 2.55 -3.42 6.20
CA ALA A 54 1.61 -4.20 6.98
C ALA A 54 2.12 -4.37 8.41
N VAL A 55 1.19 -4.45 9.36
CA VAL A 55 1.45 -4.82 10.75
C VAL A 55 0.61 -6.05 11.03
N ASP A 56 1.21 -7.12 11.51
CA ASP A 56 0.48 -8.31 11.92
C ASP A 56 -0.02 -8.20 13.38
N PRO A 57 -0.80 -9.16 13.91
CA PRO A 57 -1.30 -9.13 15.28
C PRO A 57 -0.20 -9.13 16.35
N SER A 58 0.98 -9.70 16.05
CA SER A 58 2.14 -9.68 16.95
C SER A 58 2.86 -8.33 16.99
N GLY A 59 2.47 -7.39 16.13
CA GLY A 59 3.11 -6.09 15.98
C GLY A 59 4.28 -6.10 15.01
N LYS A 60 4.60 -7.24 14.41
CA LYS A 60 5.66 -7.35 13.40
C LYS A 60 5.30 -6.51 12.18
N ARG A 61 6.27 -5.72 11.73
CA ARG A 61 6.15 -4.85 10.55
C ARG A 61 6.69 -5.55 9.32
N ILE A 62 5.89 -5.60 8.27
CA ILE A 62 6.25 -6.14 6.96
C ILE A 62 6.22 -4.97 5.97
N ASN A 63 7.31 -4.76 5.25
CA ASN A 63 7.41 -3.70 4.24
C ASN A 63 7.68 -4.33 2.87
N VAL A 64 6.85 -3.98 1.89
CA VAL A 64 7.01 -4.39 0.50
C VAL A 64 6.95 -3.14 -0.37
N SER A 65 7.84 -3.04 -1.36
CA SER A 65 7.85 -1.93 -2.30
C SER A 65 7.92 -2.44 -3.72
N ARG A 66 7.19 -1.80 -4.63
CA ARG A 66 7.15 -2.15 -6.05
C ARG A 66 7.06 -0.89 -6.90
N ARG A 67 7.84 -0.85 -7.99
CA ARG A 67 7.67 0.20 -9.02
C ARG A 67 6.45 -0.12 -9.88
N VAL A 68 5.63 0.89 -10.13
CA VAL A 68 4.42 0.80 -10.94
C VAL A 68 4.40 1.93 -11.97
N ARG A 69 3.83 1.66 -13.14
CA ARG A 69 3.62 2.67 -14.18
C ARG A 69 2.18 3.19 -14.07
N LEU A 70 2.04 4.50 -13.94
CA LEU A 70 0.77 5.21 -14.00
C LEU A 70 0.52 5.60 -15.45
N THR A 71 -0.54 5.03 -16.03
CA THR A 71 -0.80 5.10 -17.48
C THR A 71 -1.97 6.01 -17.85
N ARG A 72 -2.82 6.43 -16.91
CA ARG A 72 -3.94 7.36 -17.16
C ARG A 72 -3.92 8.50 -16.18
#